data_AF-A0A970IYP2-F1
#
_entry.id   AF-A0A970IYP2-F1
#
_cell.length_a   1.000
_cell.length_b   1.000
_cell.length_c   1.000
_cell.angle_alpha   90.00
_cell.angle_beta   90.00
_cell.angle_gamma   90.00
#
_symmetry.space_group_name_H-M   'P 1'
#
loop_
_entity.id
_entity.type
_entity.pdbx_description
1 polymer ?
#
loop_
_entity_poly.entity_id
_entity_poly.type
_entity_poly.pdbx_seq_one_letter_code
_entity_poly.pdbx_strand_id
1 'polypeptide(L)'
;MKKIIATLLIVVFGVILAGCEDRKINDDTLSVVFYTGLDNAYVKTIYNLQKGSKIPKPEDPVVTDENGNSILAFEGWFKDRALDTPWDFDVDTIEKSTTLYAKWSPVVFTITYDLRGGYFPEGVEARYPKTYTYLSEDIVFPRDKDSWPVHESKGLFIGWYTQPKLTPAQLKDKSNYPKIDRIKSKSSGNIVLYAYYLGDTI
;
A
#
# COMPACT_ATOMS: atom_id res chain seq x y z
N MET A 1 13.62 -91.82 48.71
CA MET A 1 14.74 -90.86 48.76
C MET A 1 15.16 -90.46 47.35
N LYS A 2 14.88 -89.22 46.95
CA LYS A 2 15.75 -88.27 46.22
C LYS A 2 14.90 -87.21 45.50
N LYS A 3 15.21 -85.95 45.79
CA LYS A 3 14.56 -84.71 45.34
C LYS A 3 15.22 -84.23 44.03
N ILE A 4 14.46 -83.78 43.02
CA ILE A 4 14.88 -82.91 41.90
C ILE A 4 13.58 -82.21 41.37
N ILE A 5 13.19 -81.00 41.79
CA ILE A 5 13.48 -79.64 41.27
C ILE A 5 13.35 -79.48 39.74
N ALA A 6 12.35 -78.70 39.26
CA ALA A 6 12.44 -77.79 38.11
C ALA A 6 11.08 -77.09 37.87
N THR A 7 10.80 -75.96 38.52
CA THR A 7 10.90 -74.58 38.01
C THR A 7 9.75 -74.14 37.09
N LEU A 8 8.88 -73.30 37.67
CA LEU A 8 7.86 -72.44 37.07
C LEU A 8 8.47 -71.48 36.03
N LEU A 9 7.83 -71.30 34.87
CA LEU A 9 7.98 -70.09 34.04
C LEU A 9 6.79 -69.98 33.06
N ILE A 10 5.65 -69.52 33.59
CA ILE A 10 4.57 -69.00 32.75
C ILE A 10 4.94 -67.55 32.45
N VAL A 11 5.38 -67.31 31.21
CA VAL A 11 5.65 -65.97 30.68
C VAL A 11 4.32 -65.25 30.54
N VAL A 12 3.94 -64.47 31.55
CA VAL A 12 2.86 -63.49 31.42
C VAL A 12 3.40 -62.37 30.54
N PHE A 13 3.01 -62.39 29.27
CA PHE A 13 3.28 -61.32 28.33
C PHE A 13 2.45 -60.09 28.74
N GLY A 14 3.01 -59.28 29.64
CA GLY A 14 2.45 -57.99 30.01
C GLY A 14 2.55 -57.06 28.82
N VAL A 15 1.46 -56.92 28.07
CA VAL A 15 1.29 -55.85 27.10
C VAL A 15 1.20 -54.54 27.90
N ILE A 16 2.34 -53.86 28.05
CA ILE A 16 2.35 -52.47 28.49
C ILE A 16 1.84 -51.66 27.29
N LEU A 17 0.53 -51.49 27.20
CA LEU A 17 -0.03 -50.37 26.46
C LEU A 17 0.44 -49.12 27.19
N ALA A 18 1.58 -48.57 26.76
CA ALA A 18 1.84 -47.16 26.94
C ALA A 18 0.74 -46.45 26.14
N GLY A 19 -0.39 -46.17 26.79
CA GLY A 19 -1.33 -45.20 26.28
C GLY A 19 -0.53 -43.91 26.12
N CYS A 20 -0.33 -43.47 24.88
CA CYS A 20 -0.13 -42.05 24.65
C CYS A 20 -1.34 -41.39 25.30
N GLU A 21 -1.14 -40.78 26.47
CA GLU A 21 -2.11 -39.85 27.00
C GLU A 21 -2.10 -38.71 25.99
N ASP A 22 -3.03 -38.76 25.03
CA ASP A 22 -3.34 -37.64 24.16
C ASP A 22 -3.75 -36.51 25.10
N ARG A 23 -2.77 -35.71 25.52
CA ARG A 23 -3.00 -34.40 26.08
C ARG A 23 -3.75 -33.65 24.99
N LYS A 24 -5.08 -33.68 25.07
CA LYS A 24 -5.93 -32.67 24.46
C LYS A 24 -5.41 -31.35 25.00
N ILE A 25 -4.54 -30.71 24.24
CA ILE A 25 -4.21 -29.32 24.46
C ILE A 25 -5.51 -28.60 24.13
N ASN A 26 -6.31 -28.33 25.17
CA ASN A 26 -7.35 -27.32 25.08
C ASN A 26 -6.59 -26.01 24.97
N ASP A 27 -6.26 -25.64 23.73
CA ASP A 27 -5.71 -24.33 23.44
C ASP A 27 -6.83 -23.31 23.58
N ASP A 28 -7.13 -22.94 24.83
CA ASP A 28 -8.06 -21.86 25.16
C ASP A 28 -7.41 -20.48 24.93
N THR A 29 -6.20 -20.45 24.33
CA THR A 29 -5.53 -19.20 24.03
C THR A 29 -6.10 -18.57 22.77
N LEU A 30 -6.14 -17.24 22.78
CA LEU A 30 -6.70 -16.42 21.74
C LEU A 30 -5.59 -15.84 20.87
N SER A 31 -5.95 -15.45 19.65
CA SER A 31 -5.05 -14.76 18.73
C SER A 31 -5.68 -13.49 18.18
N VAL A 32 -4.82 -12.56 17.77
CA VAL A 32 -5.22 -11.36 17.03
C VAL A 32 -4.49 -11.32 15.70
N VAL A 33 -5.27 -11.43 14.63
CA VAL A 33 -4.78 -11.30 13.25
C VAL A 33 -5.03 -9.87 12.79
N PHE A 34 -3.99 -9.25 12.26
CA PHE A 34 -4.06 -7.92 11.66
C PHE A 34 -4.18 -8.06 10.14
N TYR A 35 -5.39 -7.92 9.62
CA TYR A 35 -5.67 -8.02 8.20
C TYR A 35 -5.55 -6.66 7.51
N THR A 36 -4.50 -6.48 6.73
CA THR A 36 -4.22 -5.24 5.98
C THR A 36 -5.00 -5.13 4.67
N GLY A 37 -5.43 -6.27 4.11
CA GLY A 37 -6.05 -6.34 2.79
C GLY A 37 -5.08 -6.11 1.62
N LEU A 38 -3.78 -6.05 1.87
CA LEU A 38 -2.75 -5.73 0.88
C LEU A 38 -1.61 -6.75 0.95
N ASP A 39 -1.21 -7.29 -0.19
CA ASP A 39 -0.21 -8.37 -0.27
C ASP A 39 1.18 -7.94 0.24
N ASN A 40 1.48 -6.64 0.19
CA ASN A 40 2.78 -6.07 0.57
C ASN A 40 2.77 -5.33 1.93
N ALA A 41 1.67 -5.41 2.70
CA ALA A 41 1.61 -4.86 4.05
C ALA A 41 1.32 -5.99 5.04
N TYR A 42 2.31 -6.38 5.85
CA TYR A 42 2.16 -7.44 6.84
C TYR A 42 2.35 -6.89 8.25
N VAL A 43 1.43 -7.22 9.13
CA VAL A 43 1.53 -6.94 10.57
C VAL A 43 1.51 -8.27 11.31
N LYS A 44 2.45 -8.44 12.23
CA LYS A 44 2.66 -9.70 12.94
C LYS A 44 1.45 -10.08 13.80
N THR A 45 0.94 -11.29 13.61
CA THR A 45 -0.11 -11.88 14.46
C THR A 45 0.37 -12.05 15.90
N ILE A 46 -0.50 -11.76 16.85
CA ILE A 46 -0.26 -12.00 18.27
C ILE A 46 -0.97 -13.29 18.68
N TYR A 47 -0.27 -14.16 19.40
CA TYR A 47 -0.75 -15.48 19.85
C TYR A 47 -0.67 -15.59 21.36
N ASN A 48 -1.20 -16.70 21.90
CA ASN A 48 -1.13 -17.06 23.32
C ASN A 48 -1.80 -16.03 24.26
N LEU A 49 -2.87 -15.38 23.79
CA LEU A 49 -3.61 -14.37 24.57
C LEU A 49 -4.65 -15.04 25.46
N GLN A 50 -5.00 -14.38 26.57
CA GLN A 50 -6.11 -14.80 27.43
C GLN A 50 -7.33 -13.90 27.21
N LYS A 51 -8.53 -14.44 27.44
CA LYS A 51 -9.76 -13.65 27.45
C LYS A 51 -9.63 -12.43 28.39
N GLY A 52 -10.09 -11.26 27.94
CA GLY A 52 -9.99 -10.00 28.67
C GLY A 52 -8.62 -9.31 28.57
N SER A 53 -7.67 -9.89 27.81
CA SER A 53 -6.36 -9.25 27.59
C SER A 53 -6.48 -8.02 26.70
N LYS A 54 -5.78 -6.94 27.07
CA LYS A 54 -5.44 -5.88 26.11
C LYS A 54 -4.27 -6.32 25.24
N ILE A 55 -4.20 -5.81 24.02
CA ILE A 55 -3.09 -6.07 23.10
C ILE A 55 -2.26 -4.80 22.92
N PRO A 56 -0.92 -4.90 22.79
CA PRO A 56 -0.11 -3.75 22.42
C PRO A 56 -0.48 -3.28 21.01
N LYS A 57 -0.50 -1.96 20.79
CA LYS A 57 -0.63 -1.39 19.45
C LYS A 57 0.57 -1.85 18.59
N PRO A 58 0.35 -2.44 17.40
CA PRO A 58 1.44 -2.76 16.49
C PRO A 58 2.04 -1.49 15.88
N GLU A 59 3.19 -1.62 15.21
CA GLU A 59 3.64 -0.57 14.29
C GLU A 59 2.62 -0.38 13.17
N ASP A 60 2.40 0.88 12.79
CA ASP A 60 1.46 1.20 11.73
C ASP A 60 2.00 0.65 10.39
N PRO A 61 1.20 -0.12 9.64
CA PRO A 61 1.64 -0.67 8.38
C PRO A 61 1.90 0.45 7.36
N VAL A 62 2.94 0.27 6.55
CA VAL A 62 3.32 1.23 5.50
C VAL A 62 3.17 0.58 4.13
N VAL A 63 2.58 1.31 3.18
CA VAL A 63 2.38 0.86 1.80
C VAL A 63 3.10 1.82 0.86
N THR A 64 4.15 1.34 0.20
CA THR A 64 4.91 2.12 -0.79
C THR A 64 4.84 1.50 -2.18
N ASP A 65 5.11 2.33 -3.19
CA ASP A 65 5.45 1.85 -4.53
C ASP A 65 6.93 1.41 -4.62
N GLU A 66 7.36 1.04 -5.83
CA GLU A 66 8.74 0.66 -6.15
C GLU A 66 9.79 1.76 -5.93
N ASN A 67 9.36 3.03 -5.88
CA ASN A 67 10.21 4.19 -5.65
C ASN A 67 10.24 4.60 -4.17
N GLY A 68 9.53 3.88 -3.30
CA GLY A 68 9.44 4.18 -1.86
C GLY A 68 8.44 5.28 -1.50
N ASN A 69 7.60 5.73 -2.44
CA ASN A 69 6.56 6.72 -2.15
C ASN A 69 5.39 6.05 -1.44
N SER A 70 4.92 6.62 -0.33
CA SER A 70 3.69 6.16 0.33
C SER A 70 2.47 6.39 -0.57
N ILE A 71 1.70 5.34 -0.84
CA ILE A 71 0.56 5.38 -1.78
C ILE A 71 -0.81 5.28 -1.08
N LEU A 72 -0.83 4.75 0.14
CA LEU A 72 -2.00 4.67 1.01
C LEU A 72 -1.60 5.13 2.42
N ALA A 73 -2.43 5.96 3.05
CA ALA A 73 -2.29 6.38 4.44
C ALA A 73 -3.10 5.44 5.34
N PHE A 74 -2.46 4.94 6.41
CA PHE A 74 -3.11 4.09 7.39
C PHE A 74 -3.98 4.94 8.35
N GLU A 75 -5.27 4.60 8.45
CA GLU A 75 -6.26 5.34 9.23
C GLU A 75 -6.62 4.66 10.57
N GLY A 76 -6.13 3.43 10.78
CA GLY A 76 -6.39 2.68 12.01
C GLY A 76 -6.94 1.27 11.78
N TRP A 77 -7.14 0.57 12.89
CA TRP A 77 -7.65 -0.79 12.94
C TRP A 77 -9.13 -0.80 13.33
N PHE A 78 -9.92 -1.67 12.69
CA PHE A 78 -11.36 -1.79 12.87
C PHE A 78 -11.76 -3.22 13.24
N LYS A 79 -12.85 -3.37 14.00
CA LYS A 79 -13.35 -4.65 14.50
C LYS A 79 -14.07 -5.47 13.44
N ASP A 80 -14.49 -4.80 12.37
CA ASP A 80 -15.36 -5.35 11.34
C ASP A 80 -14.82 -5.02 9.94
N ARG A 81 -15.26 -5.82 8.96
CA ARG A 81 -14.85 -5.67 7.56
C ARG A 81 -15.44 -4.44 6.87
N ALA A 82 -16.54 -3.89 7.41
CA ALA A 82 -17.15 -2.68 6.87
C ALA A 82 -16.40 -1.41 7.27
N LEU A 83 -15.48 -1.52 8.24
CA LEU A 83 -14.66 -0.45 8.78
C LEU A 83 -15.50 0.62 9.51
N ASP A 84 -16.55 0.17 10.20
CA ASP A 84 -17.49 1.04 10.92
C ASP A 84 -17.09 1.20 12.39
N THR A 85 -16.58 0.14 13.01
CA THR A 85 -16.26 0.12 14.45
C THR A 85 -14.75 0.14 14.67
N PRO A 86 -14.15 1.27 15.09
CA PRO A 86 -12.72 1.33 15.36
C PRO A 86 -12.35 0.44 16.55
N TRP A 87 -11.13 -0.10 16.52
CA TRP A 87 -10.49 -0.73 17.67
C TRP A 87 -9.67 0.30 18.43
N ASP A 88 -9.93 0.42 19.73
CA ASP A 88 -9.21 1.29 20.65
C ASP A 88 -8.27 0.46 21.51
N PHE A 89 -6.95 0.59 21.31
CA PHE A 89 -5.94 -0.19 22.03
C PHE A 89 -5.86 0.14 23.52
N ASP A 90 -6.35 1.31 23.94
CA ASP A 90 -6.35 1.74 25.33
C ASP A 90 -7.59 1.27 26.09
N VAL A 91 -8.68 0.92 25.39
CA VAL A 91 -9.97 0.55 26.01
C VAL A 91 -10.33 -0.90 25.76
N ASP A 92 -10.17 -1.39 24.53
CA ASP A 92 -10.70 -2.68 24.11
C ASP A 92 -9.88 -3.87 24.63
N THR A 93 -10.60 -4.95 24.91
CA THR A 93 -10.06 -6.24 25.33
C THR A 93 -10.49 -7.35 24.38
N ILE A 94 -9.66 -8.39 24.28
CA ILE A 94 -9.94 -9.54 23.42
C ILE A 94 -10.78 -10.56 24.17
N GLU A 95 -12.00 -10.80 23.68
CA GLU A 95 -12.93 -11.78 24.27
C GLU A 95 -12.89 -13.17 23.60
N LYS A 96 -12.41 -13.21 22.35
CA LYS A 96 -12.21 -14.38 21.50
C LYS A 96 -11.16 -14.06 20.43
N SER A 97 -10.62 -15.06 19.74
CA SER A 97 -9.72 -14.79 18.61
C SER A 97 -10.36 -13.83 17.62
N THR A 98 -9.65 -12.75 17.30
CA THR A 98 -10.19 -11.57 16.63
C THR A 98 -9.35 -11.23 15.40
N THR A 99 -10.00 -10.80 14.33
CA THR A 99 -9.33 -10.17 13.19
C THR A 99 -9.60 -8.68 13.24
N LEU A 100 -8.54 -7.88 13.24
CA LEU A 100 -8.62 -6.44 13.07
C LEU A 100 -8.34 -6.08 11.62
N TYR A 101 -9.14 -5.17 11.08
CA TYR A 101 -9.14 -4.78 9.67
C TYR A 101 -8.54 -3.39 9.52
N ALA A 102 -7.49 -3.25 8.71
CA ALA A 102 -6.88 -1.96 8.44
C ALA A 102 -7.80 -1.10 7.58
N LYS A 103 -7.92 0.18 7.91
CA LYS A 103 -8.51 1.21 7.05
C LYS A 103 -7.40 2.02 6.38
N TRP A 104 -7.63 2.33 5.10
CA TRP A 104 -6.68 3.04 4.26
C TRP A 104 -7.36 4.20 3.53
N SER A 105 -6.65 5.31 3.40
CA SER A 105 -7.03 6.43 2.52
C SER A 105 -6.00 6.56 1.40
N PRO A 106 -6.39 6.82 0.13
CA PRO A 106 -5.44 7.11 -0.93
C PRO A 106 -4.61 8.36 -0.60
N VAL A 107 -3.28 8.25 -0.76
CA VAL A 107 -2.42 9.44 -0.72
C VAL A 107 -2.68 10.27 -1.98
N VAL A 108 -2.92 11.56 -1.78
CA VAL A 108 -3.16 12.52 -2.85
C VAL A 108 -1.84 13.18 -3.24
N PHE A 109 -1.47 13.03 -4.51
CA PHE A 109 -0.31 13.67 -5.12
C PHE A 109 -0.74 14.90 -5.92
N THR A 110 0.12 15.91 -5.95
CA THR A 110 -0.15 17.18 -6.64
C THR A 110 0.53 17.22 -8.02
N ILE A 111 -0.16 17.83 -8.98
CA ILE A 111 0.36 18.23 -10.28
C ILE A 111 0.51 19.75 -10.28
N THR A 112 1.74 20.22 -10.41
CA THR A 112 2.05 21.64 -10.52
C THR A 112 2.38 21.98 -11.98
N TYR A 113 1.71 22.98 -12.54
CA TYR A 113 1.97 23.46 -13.89
C TYR A 113 2.78 24.76 -13.85
N ASP A 114 4.04 24.70 -14.26
CA ASP A 114 4.86 25.89 -14.49
C ASP A 114 4.70 26.33 -15.96
N LEU A 115 3.96 27.41 -16.16
CA LEU A 115 3.65 27.96 -17.48
C LEU A 115 4.80 28.79 -18.07
N ARG A 116 5.89 29.01 -17.32
CA ARG A 116 7.09 29.78 -17.71
C ARG A 116 6.78 31.18 -18.24
N GLY A 117 5.87 31.89 -17.57
CA GLY A 117 5.40 33.22 -17.99
C GLY A 117 4.24 33.20 -18.99
N GLY A 118 3.79 32.01 -19.42
CA GLY A 118 2.52 31.84 -20.11
C GLY A 118 1.33 31.78 -19.16
N TYR A 119 0.14 31.56 -19.74
CA TYR A 119 -1.13 31.43 -19.02
C TYR A 119 -2.04 30.40 -19.71
N PHE A 120 -3.01 29.86 -18.98
CA PHE A 120 -4.09 29.09 -19.60
C PHE A 120 -5.14 30.04 -20.17
N PRO A 121 -5.70 29.78 -21.37
CA PRO A 121 -6.87 30.50 -21.84
C PRO A 121 -8.03 30.41 -20.84
N GLU A 122 -8.99 31.34 -20.94
CA GLU A 122 -10.14 31.38 -20.04
C GLU A 122 -10.87 30.03 -19.99
N GLY A 123 -11.10 29.52 -18.78
CA GLY A 123 -11.78 28.25 -18.54
C GLY A 123 -10.97 26.98 -18.85
N VAL A 124 -9.82 27.08 -19.50
CA VAL A 124 -9.01 25.91 -19.89
C VAL A 124 -8.31 25.25 -18.71
N GLU A 125 -7.86 26.04 -17.72
CA GLU A 125 -7.16 25.50 -16.54
C GLU A 125 -7.97 24.40 -15.83
N ALA A 126 -9.31 24.52 -15.79
CA ALA A 126 -10.19 23.54 -15.16
C ALA A 126 -10.15 22.15 -15.84
N ARG A 127 -9.68 22.07 -17.09
CA ARG A 127 -9.50 20.81 -17.83
C ARG A 127 -8.19 20.11 -17.48
N TYR A 128 -7.29 20.79 -16.77
CA TYR A 128 -6.02 20.23 -16.31
C TYR A 128 -6.15 19.76 -14.85
N PRO A 129 -5.91 18.47 -14.57
CA PRO A 129 -6.04 17.92 -13.23
C PRO A 129 -4.93 18.45 -12.33
N LYS A 130 -5.28 18.84 -11.11
CA LYS A 130 -4.33 19.36 -10.12
C LYS A 130 -3.84 18.29 -9.14
N THR A 131 -4.52 17.15 -9.09
CA THR A 131 -4.22 16.07 -8.17
C THR A 131 -4.51 14.70 -8.78
N TYR A 132 -3.84 13.68 -8.28
CA TYR A 132 -4.10 12.27 -8.58
C TYR A 132 -3.73 11.39 -7.40
N THR A 133 -4.07 10.11 -7.49
CA THR A 133 -3.69 9.08 -6.51
C THR A 133 -3.11 7.88 -7.24
N TYR A 134 -2.43 6.99 -6.52
CA TYR A 134 -1.92 5.74 -7.10
C TYR A 134 -3.02 4.86 -7.70
N LEU A 135 -4.27 5.01 -7.23
CA LEU A 135 -5.44 4.28 -7.72
C LEU A 135 -6.15 4.98 -8.88
N SER A 136 -5.67 6.15 -9.30
CA SER A 136 -6.24 6.85 -10.46
C SER A 136 -5.99 6.03 -11.73
N GLU A 137 -6.97 6.03 -12.63
CA GLU A 137 -6.80 5.56 -14.00
C GLU A 137 -5.83 6.46 -14.78
N ASP A 138 -5.51 6.10 -16.01
CA ASP A 138 -4.75 6.96 -16.92
C ASP A 138 -5.43 8.34 -17.06
N ILE A 139 -4.70 9.39 -16.69
CA ILE A 139 -5.12 10.78 -16.80
C ILE A 139 -4.49 11.38 -18.05
N VAL A 140 -5.28 11.56 -19.11
CA VAL A 140 -4.80 12.13 -20.38
C VAL A 140 -5.01 13.64 -20.40
N PHE A 141 -3.96 14.41 -20.73
CA PHE A 141 -4.06 15.87 -20.83
C PHE A 141 -4.75 16.32 -22.13
N PRO A 142 -5.39 17.51 -22.14
CA PRO A 142 -5.97 18.09 -23.35
C PRO A 142 -4.99 18.13 -24.52
N ARG A 143 -5.47 17.72 -25.70
CA ARG A 143 -4.68 17.65 -26.94
C ARG A 143 -5.12 18.67 -27.99
N ASP A 144 -6.34 19.17 -27.89
CA ASP A 144 -6.86 20.23 -28.74
C ASP A 144 -6.08 21.52 -28.53
N LYS A 145 -5.78 22.20 -29.63
CA LYS A 145 -4.96 23.42 -29.64
C LYS A 145 -5.60 24.55 -28.82
N ASP A 146 -6.91 24.59 -28.75
CA ASP A 146 -7.67 25.60 -28.00
C ASP A 146 -7.51 25.43 -26.48
N SER A 147 -7.02 24.27 -26.03
CA SER A 147 -6.68 24.02 -24.63
C SER A 147 -5.20 24.22 -24.30
N TRP A 148 -4.38 24.61 -25.26
CA TRP A 148 -2.95 24.76 -24.98
C TRP A 148 -2.68 26.03 -24.18
N PRO A 149 -1.72 25.98 -23.24
CA PRO A 149 -1.16 27.20 -22.66
C PRO A 149 -0.70 28.17 -23.73
N VAL A 150 -0.86 29.47 -23.47
CA VAL A 150 -0.47 30.56 -24.36
C VAL A 150 0.71 31.30 -23.76
N HIS A 151 1.63 31.72 -24.62
CA HIS A 151 2.73 32.60 -24.25
C HIS A 151 2.91 33.68 -25.31
N GLU A 152 2.88 34.95 -24.89
CA GLU A 152 2.82 36.11 -25.79
C GLU A 152 4.03 36.21 -26.75
N SER A 153 5.25 35.97 -26.26
CA SER A 153 6.47 36.14 -27.06
C SER A 153 7.12 34.85 -27.57
N LYS A 154 6.79 33.68 -27.03
CA LYS A 154 7.45 32.40 -27.38
C LYS A 154 6.65 31.54 -28.35
N GLY A 155 5.46 31.98 -28.74
CA GLY A 155 4.65 31.30 -29.75
C GLY A 155 4.01 30.00 -29.23
N LEU A 156 3.88 29.03 -30.14
CA LEU A 156 3.05 27.83 -29.91
C LEU A 156 3.57 26.96 -28.76
N PHE A 157 2.68 26.53 -27.87
CA PHE A 157 2.96 25.48 -26.90
C PHE A 157 3.38 24.18 -27.61
N ILE A 158 4.52 23.62 -27.21
CA ILE A 158 5.05 22.40 -27.81
C ILE A 158 4.92 21.18 -26.90
N GLY A 159 4.65 21.34 -25.60
CA GLY A 159 4.38 20.22 -24.70
C GLY A 159 4.80 20.44 -23.26
N TRP A 160 4.38 19.52 -22.40
CA TRP A 160 4.79 19.42 -21.01
C TRP A 160 6.03 18.54 -20.87
N TYR A 161 6.91 18.94 -19.97
CA TYR A 161 8.13 18.21 -19.63
C TYR A 161 8.34 18.21 -18.12
N THR A 162 9.04 17.22 -17.58
CA THR A 162 9.42 17.20 -16.15
C THR A 162 10.73 17.93 -15.87
N GLN A 163 11.51 18.22 -16.91
CA GLN A 163 12.78 18.92 -16.78
C GLN A 163 12.59 20.46 -16.79
N PRO A 164 13.03 21.17 -15.75
CA PRO A 164 12.85 22.63 -15.64
C PRO A 164 13.66 23.43 -16.65
N LYS A 165 14.75 22.84 -17.17
CA LYS A 165 15.69 23.52 -18.07
C LYS A 165 16.17 22.54 -19.14
N LEU A 166 15.54 22.59 -20.30
CA LEU A 166 15.95 21.89 -21.50
C LEU A 166 16.56 22.88 -22.49
N THR A 167 17.63 22.45 -23.15
CA THR A 167 18.23 23.15 -24.28
C THR A 167 17.42 22.91 -25.56
N PRO A 168 17.58 23.75 -26.59
CA PRO A 168 16.98 23.53 -27.91
C PRO A 168 17.28 22.16 -28.52
N ALA A 169 18.48 21.62 -28.31
CA ALA A 169 18.86 20.29 -28.78
C ALA A 169 18.09 19.18 -28.04
N GLN A 170 17.97 19.29 -26.71
CA GLN A 170 17.22 18.32 -25.89
C GLN A 170 15.71 18.34 -26.21
N LEU A 171 15.13 19.51 -26.52
CA LEU A 171 13.73 19.60 -26.94
C LEU A 171 13.44 18.89 -28.27
N LYS A 172 14.47 18.71 -29.12
CA LYS A 172 14.38 17.96 -30.37
C LYS A 172 14.60 16.45 -30.15
N ASP A 173 15.27 16.06 -29.06
CA ASP A 173 15.53 14.67 -28.67
C ASP A 173 14.35 14.08 -27.88
N LYS A 174 13.35 13.60 -28.62
CA LYS A 174 12.14 12.99 -28.03
C LYS A 174 12.38 11.64 -27.36
N SER A 175 13.51 10.98 -27.63
CA SER A 175 13.81 9.66 -27.06
C SER A 175 14.23 9.80 -25.61
N ASN A 176 15.12 10.74 -25.33
CA ASN A 176 15.65 10.96 -23.99
C ASN A 176 14.80 11.97 -23.18
N TYR A 177 14.08 12.86 -23.87
CA TYR A 177 13.21 13.86 -23.26
C TYR A 177 11.78 13.77 -23.81
N PRO A 178 11.04 12.71 -23.45
CA PRO A 178 9.68 12.55 -23.92
C PRO A 178 8.76 13.62 -23.31
N LYS A 179 7.81 14.10 -24.12
CA LYS A 179 6.73 14.96 -23.65
C LYS A 179 5.79 14.17 -22.75
N ILE A 180 5.26 14.82 -21.73
CA ILE A 180 4.22 14.25 -20.88
C ILE A 180 2.86 14.62 -21.45
N ASP A 181 2.13 13.63 -21.98
CA ASP A 181 0.76 13.81 -22.46
C ASP A 181 -0.29 13.19 -21.52
N ARG A 182 0.17 12.47 -20.48
CA ARG A 182 -0.66 11.81 -19.49
C ARG A 182 0.11 11.53 -18.20
N ILE A 183 -0.63 11.32 -17.12
CA ILE A 183 -0.17 10.57 -15.95
C ILE A 183 -0.72 9.15 -16.08
N LYS A 184 0.14 8.14 -16.01
CA LYS A 184 -0.28 6.74 -16.12
C LYS A 184 -0.89 6.25 -14.81
N SER A 185 -1.81 5.29 -14.90
CA SER A 185 -2.26 4.52 -13.74
C SER A 185 -1.07 3.98 -12.94
N LYS A 186 -1.24 3.88 -11.61
CA LYS A 186 -0.18 3.49 -10.67
C LYS A 186 1.04 4.42 -10.64
N SER A 187 0.92 5.66 -11.12
CA SER A 187 1.94 6.68 -10.85
C SER A 187 1.83 7.15 -9.40
N SER A 188 2.94 7.62 -8.83
CA SER A 188 2.98 8.19 -7.47
C SER A 188 3.88 9.44 -7.44
N GLY A 189 3.86 10.15 -6.32
CA GLY A 189 4.73 11.29 -6.07
C GLY A 189 4.21 12.61 -6.64
N ASN A 190 4.66 13.73 -6.10
CA ASN A 190 4.30 15.04 -6.65
C ASN A 190 5.06 15.28 -7.95
N ILE A 191 4.37 15.84 -8.95
CA ILE A 191 4.95 16.14 -10.26
C ILE A 191 4.87 17.64 -10.57
N VAL A 192 5.95 18.17 -11.14
CA VAL A 192 5.99 19.51 -11.73
C VAL A 192 6.14 19.36 -13.23
N LEU A 193 5.23 19.98 -13.98
CA LEU A 193 5.20 19.99 -15.43
C LEU A 193 5.52 21.39 -15.94
N TYR A 194 6.57 21.50 -16.72
CA TYR A 194 7.04 22.73 -17.33
C TYR A 194 6.51 22.84 -18.75
N ALA A 195 5.80 23.92 -19.05
CA ALA A 195 5.37 24.22 -20.41
C ALA A 195 6.56 24.70 -21.23
N TYR A 196 6.80 24.11 -22.41
CA TYR A 196 7.74 24.65 -23.37
C TYR A 196 6.99 25.15 -24.60
N TYR A 197 7.58 26.16 -25.25
CA TYR A 197 7.01 26.83 -26.41
C TYR A 197 7.99 26.80 -27.58
N LEU A 198 7.52 27.10 -28.79
CA LEU A 198 8.33 27.05 -30.01
C LEU A 198 9.59 27.92 -29.92
N GLY A 199 9.48 29.10 -29.29
CA GLY A 199 10.60 30.01 -29.08
C GLY A 199 11.71 29.44 -28.16
N ASP A 200 11.44 28.41 -27.36
CA ASP A 200 12.47 27.72 -26.56
C ASP A 200 13.33 26.76 -27.39
N THR A 201 13.01 26.55 -28.68
CA THR A 201 13.71 25.61 -29.58
C THR A 201 14.74 26.24 -30.50
N ILE A 202 14.93 27.55 -30.37
CA ILE A 202 15.78 28.41 -31.22
C ILE A 202 17.05 28.78 -30.47
#